data_AF-A0A212CFR5-F1
#
_entry.id   AF-A0A212CFR5-F1
#
_cell.length_a   1.000
_cell.length_b   1.000
_cell.length_c   1.000
_cell.angle_alpha   90.00
_cell.angle_beta   90.00
_cell.angle_gamma   90.00
#
_symmetry.space_group_name_H-M   'P 1'
#
loop_
_entity.id
_entity.type
_entity.pdbx_description
1 polymer ?
#
loop_
_entity_poly.entity_id
_entity_poly.type
_entity_poly.pdbx_seq_one_letter_code
_entity_poly.pdbx_strand_id
1 'polypeptide(L)'
;MELVQDLAQSFNKKYGEFFPVPKSILTSMKKVKSLRDPSAKMSKSDPDKLATVRITDSAEEIVQKFRKAMTDFTSEVTYEPASRGGVSNLVAIHAAVTGLPVEEVVRRSAGMDTARYKLVVADAVIEKFAPIKSEIEKLKMNKDHLEKVLQVGSAKAKELAYPVCQEVMKLVGFL
;
A
#
# COMPACT_ATOMS: atom_id res chain seq x y z
N MET A 1 3.07 -14.42 -9.35
CA MET A 1 1.76 -15.09 -9.40
C MET A 1 1.75 -16.18 -10.45
N GLU A 2 2.29 -15.94 -11.65
CA GLU A 2 2.48 -16.95 -12.70
C GLU A 2 3.19 -18.21 -12.19
N LEU A 3 4.36 -18.09 -11.56
CA LEU A 3 5.05 -19.24 -10.96
C LEU A 3 4.18 -20.05 -9.96
N VAL A 4 3.28 -19.41 -9.21
CA VAL A 4 2.39 -20.11 -8.27
C VAL A 4 1.33 -20.91 -9.02
N GLN A 5 0.84 -20.36 -10.15
CA GLN A 5 -0.11 -21.06 -11.03
C GLN A 5 0.55 -22.26 -11.70
N ASP A 6 1.77 -22.08 -12.21
CA ASP A 6 2.54 -23.15 -12.83
C ASP A 6 2.82 -24.30 -11.86
N LEU A 7 3.20 -23.97 -10.61
CA LEU A 7 3.43 -24.99 -9.58
C LEU A 7 2.15 -25.75 -9.21
N ALA A 8 1.00 -25.06 -9.09
CA ALA A 8 -0.28 -25.71 -8.83
C ALA A 8 -0.68 -26.66 -9.97
N GLN A 9 -0.58 -26.20 -11.22
CA GLN A 9 -0.88 -27.02 -12.40
C GLN A 9 0.09 -28.20 -12.54
N SER A 10 1.38 -27.98 -12.29
CA SER A 10 2.40 -29.02 -12.37
C SER A 10 2.15 -30.13 -11.33
N PHE A 11 1.81 -29.74 -10.10
CA PHE A 11 1.42 -30.70 -9.06
C PHE A 11 0.18 -31.50 -9.48
N ASN A 12 -0.88 -30.82 -9.94
CA ASN A 12 -2.12 -31.47 -10.34
C ASN A 12 -1.92 -32.45 -11.50
N LYS A 13 -1.07 -32.11 -12.48
CA LYS A 13 -0.74 -32.99 -13.60
C LYS A 13 -0.08 -34.29 -13.15
N LYS A 14 0.72 -34.24 -12.09
CA LYS A 14 1.48 -35.40 -11.60
C LYS A 14 0.68 -36.25 -10.61
N TYR A 15 -0.09 -35.64 -9.72
CA TYR A 15 -0.73 -36.32 -8.58
C TYR A 15 -2.26 -36.30 -8.61
N GLY A 16 -2.87 -35.75 -9.67
CA GLY A 16 -4.32 -35.56 -9.80
C GLY A 16 -4.77 -34.17 -9.34
N GLU A 17 -5.97 -33.75 -9.75
CA GLU A 17 -6.52 -32.43 -9.41
C GLU A 17 -6.62 -32.23 -7.89
N PHE A 18 -5.80 -31.34 -7.35
CA PHE A 18 -5.68 -31.11 -5.92
C PHE A 18 -5.64 -29.61 -5.58
N PHE A 19 -4.63 -28.88 -6.06
CA PHE A 19 -4.48 -27.46 -5.79
C PHE A 19 -5.35 -26.62 -6.75
N PRO A 20 -6.25 -25.76 -6.24
CA PRO A 20 -6.90 -24.77 -7.08
C PRO A 20 -5.88 -23.79 -7.67
N VAL A 21 -6.00 -23.49 -8.97
CA VAL A 21 -5.11 -22.52 -9.62
C VAL A 21 -5.49 -21.09 -9.17
N PRO A 22 -4.61 -20.36 -8.46
CA PRO A 22 -4.96 -19.08 -7.87
C PRO A 22 -5.07 -17.97 -8.92
N LYS A 23 -5.97 -17.01 -8.67
CA LYS A 23 -6.14 -15.79 -9.51
C LYS A 23 -5.65 -14.56 -8.76
N SER A 24 -5.00 -13.65 -9.49
CA SER A 24 -4.57 -12.36 -8.96
C SER A 24 -5.78 -11.48 -8.66
N ILE A 25 -5.84 -10.91 -7.46
CA ILE A 25 -6.81 -9.84 -7.13
C ILE A 25 -6.11 -8.50 -7.35
N LEU A 26 -6.56 -7.75 -8.36
CA LEU A 26 -6.02 -6.43 -8.69
C LEU A 26 -6.95 -5.36 -8.12
N THR A 27 -6.38 -4.38 -7.43
CA THR A 27 -7.10 -3.18 -7.02
C THR A 27 -6.90 -2.08 -8.05
N SER A 28 -7.90 -1.20 -8.21
CA SER A 28 -7.83 -0.03 -9.08
C SER A 28 -6.89 1.07 -8.57
N MET A 29 -6.30 0.88 -7.38
CA MET A 29 -5.32 1.80 -6.79
C MET A 29 -4.13 1.94 -7.72
N LYS A 30 -4.05 3.11 -8.36
CA LYS A 30 -2.90 3.52 -9.16
C LYS A 30 -1.66 3.48 -8.26
N LYS A 31 -0.53 3.02 -8.81
CA LYS A 31 0.75 2.93 -8.08
C LYS A 31 1.10 4.29 -7.47
N VAL A 32 1.08 4.39 -6.14
CA VAL A 32 1.60 5.56 -5.41
C VAL A 32 3.11 5.61 -5.61
N LYS A 33 3.59 6.75 -6.11
CA LYS A 33 4.99 6.94 -6.48
C LYS A 33 5.79 7.54 -5.33
N SER A 34 7.11 7.37 -5.36
CA SER A 34 8.00 8.02 -4.40
C SER A 34 7.83 9.54 -4.47
N LEU A 35 7.88 10.20 -3.30
CA LEU A 35 7.82 11.66 -3.22
C LEU A 35 9.12 12.30 -3.74
N ARG A 36 10.22 11.56 -3.81
CA ARG A 36 11.53 12.06 -4.22
C ARG A 36 11.90 11.64 -5.64
N ASP A 37 11.36 10.52 -6.11
CA ASP A 37 11.47 10.03 -7.48
C ASP A 37 10.09 9.58 -8.01
N PRO A 38 9.36 10.45 -8.73
CA PRO A 38 8.07 10.14 -9.34
C PRO A 38 8.13 9.18 -10.54
N SER A 39 9.30 8.61 -10.86
CA SER A 39 9.41 7.46 -11.78
C SER A 39 9.32 6.13 -11.01
N ALA A 40 9.75 6.11 -9.75
CA ALA A 40 9.76 4.94 -8.89
C ALA A 40 8.48 4.79 -8.06
N LYS A 41 8.14 3.54 -7.72
CA LYS A 41 7.08 3.22 -6.76
C LYS A 41 7.59 3.56 -5.34
N MET A 42 6.72 4.12 -4.50
CA MET A 42 7.04 4.30 -3.08
C MET A 42 7.37 2.95 -2.43
N SER A 43 8.50 2.88 -1.73
CA SER A 43 8.99 1.65 -1.10
C SER A 43 9.30 1.84 0.38
N LYS A 44 8.91 0.85 1.20
CA LYS A 44 9.30 0.82 2.63
C LYS A 44 10.81 0.73 2.81
N SER A 45 11.51 0.06 1.88
CA SER A 45 12.95 -0.18 1.91
C SER A 45 13.76 0.92 1.22
N ASP A 46 13.13 2.01 0.79
CA ASP A 46 13.83 3.14 0.19
C ASP A 46 14.82 3.75 1.20
N PRO A 47 16.11 3.93 0.84
CA PRO A 47 17.08 4.57 1.72
C PRO A 47 16.75 6.04 2.00
N ASP A 48 16.09 6.74 1.07
CA ASP A 48 15.64 8.11 1.29
C ASP A 48 14.32 8.10 2.08
N LYS A 49 14.40 8.43 3.37
CA LYS A 49 13.23 8.52 4.25
C LYS A 49 12.21 9.56 3.77
N LEU A 50 12.62 10.56 2.98
CA LEU A 50 11.72 11.57 2.42
C LEU A 50 10.88 11.04 1.25
N ALA A 51 11.31 9.94 0.61
CA ALA A 51 10.58 9.30 -0.49
C ALA A 51 9.27 8.66 -0.05
N THR A 52 9.17 8.27 1.23
CA THR A 52 8.14 7.36 1.73
C THR A 52 7.39 7.95 2.92
N VAL A 53 6.08 8.06 2.79
CA VAL A 53 5.17 8.41 3.88
C VAL A 53 4.73 7.13 4.58
N ARG A 54 4.98 7.01 5.88
CA ARG A 54 4.58 5.87 6.71
C ARG A 54 3.34 6.23 7.51
N ILE A 55 2.51 5.23 7.75
CA ILE A 55 1.30 5.38 8.57
C ILE A 55 1.60 5.76 10.03
N THR A 56 2.84 5.54 10.47
CA THR A 56 3.32 5.87 11.82
C THR A 56 4.09 7.18 11.88
N ASP A 57 4.29 7.88 10.77
CA ASP A 57 4.96 9.18 10.79
C ASP A 57 4.17 10.18 11.67
N SER A 58 4.88 11.15 12.25
CA SER A 58 4.28 12.32 12.88
C SER A 58 3.72 13.29 11.85
N ALA A 59 2.82 14.18 12.28
CA ALA A 59 2.29 15.25 11.43
C ALA A 59 3.43 16.12 10.86
N GLU A 60 4.44 16.43 11.69
CA GLU A 60 5.61 17.21 11.27
C GLU A 60 6.42 16.49 10.20
N GLU A 61 6.71 15.20 10.37
CA GLU A 61 7.42 14.40 9.36
C GLU A 61 6.64 14.34 8.06
N ILE A 62 5.31 14.16 8.11
CA ILE A 62 4.46 14.13 6.91
C ILE A 62 4.54 15.47 6.17
N VAL A 63 4.33 16.59 6.87
CA VAL A 63 4.45 17.93 6.29
C VAL A 63 5.83 18.14 5.65
N GLN A 64 6.90 17.76 6.35
CA GLN A 64 8.26 17.90 5.83
C GLN A 64 8.47 17.09 4.54
N LYS A 65 7.98 15.85 4.50
CA LYS A 65 8.08 14.99 3.31
C LYS A 65 7.34 15.56 2.11
N PHE A 66 6.12 16.03 2.30
CA PHE A 66 5.35 16.67 1.22
C PHE A 66 5.96 17.99 0.78
N ARG A 67 6.48 18.81 1.70
CA ARG A 67 7.22 20.04 1.37
C ARG A 67 8.44 19.74 0.50
N LYS A 68 9.13 18.62 0.74
CA LYS A 68 10.28 18.14 -0.02
C LYS A 68 9.92 17.27 -1.23
N ALA A 69 8.64 17.05 -1.50
CA ALA A 69 8.22 16.25 -2.65
C ALA A 69 8.66 16.91 -3.97
N MET A 70 9.13 16.11 -4.91
CA MET A 70 9.58 16.56 -6.22
C MET A 70 8.37 16.92 -7.08
N THR A 71 8.42 18.13 -7.64
CA THR A 71 7.47 18.65 -8.64
C THR A 71 8.27 19.32 -9.75
N ASP A 72 7.57 19.76 -10.79
CA ASP A 72 8.12 20.65 -11.80
C ASP A 72 8.08 22.13 -11.35
N PHE A 73 8.48 23.02 -12.27
CA PHE A 73 8.52 24.47 -12.07
C PHE A 73 7.20 25.17 -12.44
N THR A 74 6.17 24.43 -12.87
CA THR A 74 4.88 25.00 -13.22
C THR A 74 4.05 25.20 -11.95
N SER A 75 3.55 26.42 -11.76
CA SER A 75 2.83 26.79 -10.53
C SER A 75 1.47 26.11 -10.42
N GLU A 76 0.75 25.96 -11.53
CA GLU A 76 -0.60 25.38 -11.55
C GLU A 76 -0.59 23.89 -11.17
N VAL A 77 -1.66 23.43 -10.51
CA VAL A 77 -1.88 22.02 -10.18
C VAL A 77 -2.75 21.38 -11.25
N THR A 78 -2.16 20.51 -12.06
CA THR A 78 -2.87 19.73 -13.09
C THR A 78 -2.59 18.23 -12.94
N TYR A 79 -3.44 17.39 -13.53
CA TYR A 79 -3.27 15.94 -13.54
C TYR A 79 -2.83 15.45 -14.91
N GLU A 80 -1.52 15.34 -15.10
CA GLU A 80 -0.89 14.86 -16.34
C GLU A 80 0.20 13.83 -15.99
N PRO A 81 -0.15 12.55 -15.76
CA PRO A 81 0.80 11.57 -15.22
C PRO A 81 2.04 11.30 -16.08
N ALA A 82 1.98 11.59 -17.38
CA ALA A 82 3.06 11.38 -18.34
C ALA A 82 4.08 12.53 -18.32
N SER A 83 3.62 13.79 -18.31
CA SER A 83 4.47 14.98 -18.35
C SER A 83 4.80 15.50 -16.95
N ARG A 84 3.85 15.44 -16.01
CA ARG A 84 3.93 16.02 -14.66
C ARG A 84 3.79 14.94 -13.60
N GLY A 85 4.67 13.95 -13.64
CA GLY A 85 4.60 12.75 -12.80
C GLY A 85 4.56 13.03 -11.28
N GLY A 86 5.29 14.05 -10.81
CA GLY A 86 5.32 14.45 -9.40
C GLY A 86 4.02 15.09 -8.93
N VAL A 87 3.54 16.11 -9.65
CA VAL A 87 2.28 16.82 -9.34
C VAL A 87 1.09 15.85 -9.44
N SER A 88 1.07 15.01 -10.48
CA SER A 88 0.01 14.01 -10.67
C SER A 88 0.01 12.94 -9.57
N ASN A 89 1.18 12.60 -9.01
CA ASN A 89 1.26 11.72 -7.84
C ASN A 89 0.60 12.37 -6.62
N LEU A 90 0.87 13.66 -6.37
CA LEU A 90 0.24 14.40 -5.27
C LEU A 90 -1.28 14.47 -5.42
N VAL A 91 -1.78 14.75 -6.62
CA VAL A 91 -3.22 14.75 -6.94
C VAL A 91 -3.82 13.36 -6.72
N ALA A 92 -3.17 12.29 -7.18
CA ALA A 92 -3.64 10.93 -6.97
C ALA A 92 -3.69 10.54 -5.48
N ILE A 93 -2.68 10.94 -4.69
CA ILE A 93 -2.66 10.73 -3.24
C ILE A 93 -3.83 11.49 -2.59
N HIS A 94 -4.01 12.76 -2.92
CA HIS A 94 -5.08 13.60 -2.38
C HIS A 94 -6.47 13.03 -2.67
N ALA A 95 -6.72 12.62 -3.92
CA ALA A 95 -7.95 11.94 -4.33
C ALA A 95 -8.18 10.65 -3.53
N ALA A 96 -7.14 9.83 -3.35
CA ALA A 96 -7.25 8.56 -2.63
C ALA A 96 -7.57 8.73 -1.14
N VAL A 97 -6.97 9.70 -0.45
CA VAL A 97 -7.20 9.89 0.99
C VAL A 97 -8.52 10.58 1.30
N THR A 98 -9.00 11.45 0.41
CA THR A 98 -10.29 12.15 0.55
C THR A 98 -11.47 11.38 -0.03
N GLY A 99 -11.22 10.41 -0.92
CA GLY A 99 -12.27 9.72 -1.67
C GLY A 99 -12.90 10.55 -2.80
N LEU A 100 -12.36 11.73 -3.09
CA LEU A 100 -12.82 12.60 -4.18
C LEU A 100 -12.25 12.13 -5.53
N PRO A 101 -12.97 12.35 -6.65
CA PRO A 101 -12.41 12.12 -7.97
C PRO A 101 -11.28 13.10 -8.27
N VAL A 102 -10.36 12.70 -9.15
CA VAL A 102 -9.16 13.48 -9.50
C VAL A 102 -9.53 14.87 -10.04
N GLU A 103 -10.56 14.92 -10.88
CA GLU A 103 -11.08 16.12 -11.51
C GLU A 103 -11.56 17.12 -10.44
N GLU A 104 -12.18 16.62 -9.38
CA GLU A 104 -12.67 17.44 -8.28
C GLU A 104 -11.52 18.02 -7.45
N VAL A 105 -10.53 17.19 -7.16
CA VAL A 105 -9.33 17.62 -6.45
C VAL A 105 -8.59 18.71 -7.22
N VAL A 106 -8.41 18.53 -8.53
CA VAL A 106 -7.79 19.53 -9.41
C VAL A 106 -8.60 20.82 -9.43
N ARG A 107 -9.93 20.72 -9.59
CA ARG A 107 -10.84 21.87 -9.56
C ARG A 107 -10.73 22.66 -8.25
N ARG A 108 -10.67 21.98 -7.11
CA ARG A 108 -10.50 22.62 -5.79
C ARG A 108 -9.13 23.26 -5.59
N SER A 109 -8.12 22.81 -6.32
CA SER A 109 -6.78 23.39 -6.31
C SER A 109 -6.60 24.60 -7.24
N ALA A 110 -7.64 25.01 -7.98
CA ALA A 110 -7.56 26.17 -8.86
C ALA A 110 -7.13 27.43 -8.09
N GLY A 111 -6.16 28.15 -8.63
CA GLY A 111 -5.57 29.34 -7.99
C GLY A 111 -4.57 29.06 -6.87
N MET A 112 -4.29 27.80 -6.53
CA MET A 112 -3.16 27.44 -5.65
C MET A 112 -1.93 27.11 -6.47
N ASP A 113 -0.76 27.49 -5.95
CA ASP A 113 0.50 26.99 -6.47
C ASP A 113 0.81 25.57 -5.95
N THR A 114 1.72 24.87 -6.62
CA THR A 114 2.15 23.52 -6.23
C THR A 114 2.76 23.48 -4.83
N ALA A 115 3.39 24.56 -4.35
CA ALA A 115 4.00 24.63 -3.03
C ALA A 115 2.95 24.62 -1.91
N ARG A 116 1.91 25.45 -2.02
CA ARG A 116 0.76 25.47 -1.12
C ARG A 116 -0.03 24.17 -1.23
N TYR A 117 -0.22 23.67 -2.45
CA TYR A 117 -0.94 22.42 -2.68
C TYR A 117 -0.28 21.22 -1.99
N LYS A 118 1.05 21.12 -1.96
CA LYS A 118 1.77 20.08 -1.20
C LYS A 118 1.34 20.03 0.27
N LEU A 119 1.12 21.19 0.90
CA LEU A 119 0.68 21.26 2.29
C LEU A 119 -0.76 20.78 2.46
N VAL A 120 -1.65 21.14 1.54
CA VAL A 120 -3.04 20.64 1.52
C VAL A 120 -3.07 19.10 1.45
N VAL A 121 -2.23 18.50 0.59
CA VAL A 121 -2.14 17.04 0.51
C VAL A 121 -1.57 16.45 1.80
N ALA A 122 -0.59 17.10 2.43
CA ALA A 122 -0.04 16.66 3.70
C ALA A 122 -1.12 16.63 4.79
N ASP A 123 -1.92 17.69 4.91
CA ASP A 123 -2.99 17.80 5.90
C ASP A 123 -4.05 16.70 5.70
N ALA A 124 -4.47 16.47 4.45
CA ALA A 124 -5.43 15.41 4.13
C ALA A 124 -4.88 14.00 4.47
N VAL A 125 -3.59 13.78 4.27
CA VAL A 125 -2.94 12.51 4.67
C VAL A 125 -2.86 12.37 6.19
N ILE A 126 -2.54 13.45 6.90
CA ILE A 126 -2.50 13.49 8.37
C ILE A 126 -3.87 13.15 8.94
N GLU A 127 -4.92 13.81 8.46
CA GLU A 127 -6.30 13.55 8.88
C GLU A 127 -6.68 12.09 8.65
N LYS A 128 -6.33 11.53 7.48
CA LYS A 128 -6.62 10.14 7.16
C LYS A 128 -5.88 9.15 8.06
N PHE A 129 -4.64 9.46 8.44
CA PHE A 129 -3.80 8.56 9.25
C PHE A 129 -4.02 8.71 10.76
N ALA A 130 -4.47 9.86 11.24
CA ALA A 130 -4.66 10.15 12.65
C ALA A 130 -5.43 9.06 13.44
N PRO A 131 -6.63 8.61 13.02
CA PRO A 131 -7.35 7.57 13.76
C PRO A 131 -6.62 6.23 13.75
N ILE A 132 -5.93 5.90 12.65
CA ILE A 132 -5.18 4.65 12.51
C ILE A 132 -3.96 4.66 13.43
N LYS A 133 -3.24 5.78 13.48
CA LYS A 133 -2.11 5.97 14.37
C LYS A 133 -2.51 5.87 15.83
N SER A 134 -3.61 6.51 16.22
CA SER A 134 -4.15 6.42 17.58
C SER A 134 -4.46 4.98 17.97
N GLU A 135 -5.08 4.20 17.07
CA GLU A 135 -5.37 2.80 17.36
C GLU A 135 -4.10 1.94 17.42
N ILE A 136 -3.11 2.21 16.54
CA ILE A 136 -1.79 1.55 16.60
C ILE A 136 -1.12 1.81 17.96
N GLU A 137 -1.12 3.05 18.43
CA GLU A 137 -0.50 3.44 19.71
C GLU A 137 -1.19 2.76 20.89
N LYS A 138 -2.54 2.73 20.89
CA LYS A 138 -3.32 2.01 21.88
C LYS A 138 -3.03 0.50 21.88
N LEU A 139 -3.02 -0.13 20.71
CA LEU A 139 -2.76 -1.57 20.58
C LEU A 139 -1.34 -1.95 20.98
N LYS A 140 -0.35 -1.10 20.71
CA LYS A 140 1.05 -1.32 21.11
C LYS A 140 1.24 -1.39 22.62
N MET A 141 0.37 -0.75 23.40
CA MET A 141 0.42 -0.80 24.86
C MET A 141 -0.07 -2.13 25.44
N ASN A 142 -0.74 -2.97 24.64
CA ASN A 142 -1.26 -4.27 25.08
C ASN A 142 -0.62 -5.41 24.27
N LYS A 143 0.62 -5.75 24.63
CA LYS A 143 1.39 -6.82 23.95
C LYS A 143 0.71 -8.18 24.07
N ASP A 144 0.21 -8.53 25.26
CA ASP A 144 -0.48 -9.81 25.51
C ASP A 144 -1.69 -9.99 24.58
N HIS A 145 -2.45 -8.91 24.34
CA HIS A 145 -3.54 -8.95 23.38
C HIS A 145 -3.05 -9.24 21.96
N LEU A 146 -1.99 -8.58 21.49
CA LEU A 146 -1.42 -8.81 20.16
C LEU A 146 -0.90 -10.25 20.01
N GLU A 147 -0.20 -10.76 21.02
CA GLU A 147 0.27 -12.15 21.06
C GLU A 147 -0.89 -13.13 21.01
N LYS A 148 -1.96 -12.89 21.78
CA LYS A 148 -3.17 -13.70 21.76
C LYS A 148 -3.85 -13.69 20.39
N VAL A 149 -3.95 -12.53 19.74
CA VAL A 149 -4.52 -12.42 18.38
C VAL A 149 -3.70 -13.26 17.40
N LEU A 150 -2.37 -13.17 17.44
CA LEU A 150 -1.48 -13.97 16.60
C LEU A 150 -1.58 -15.46 16.92
N GLN A 151 -1.67 -15.85 18.18
CA GLN A 151 -1.81 -17.24 18.61
C GLN A 151 -3.11 -17.85 18.06
N VAL A 152 -4.24 -17.15 18.22
CA VAL A 152 -5.54 -17.59 17.70
C VAL A 152 -5.52 -17.68 16.18
N GLY A 153 -4.97 -16.68 15.49
CA GLY A 153 -4.83 -16.70 14.03
C GLY A 153 -3.96 -17.86 13.54
N SER A 154 -2.85 -18.13 14.24
CA SER A 154 -1.93 -19.22 13.90
C SER A 154 -2.56 -20.60 14.13
N ALA A 155 -3.34 -20.76 15.20
CA ALA A 155 -4.07 -22.00 15.45
C ALA A 155 -5.07 -22.30 14.31
N LYS A 156 -5.88 -21.30 13.93
CA LYS A 156 -6.83 -21.42 12.80
C LYS A 156 -6.12 -21.75 11.48
N ALA A 157 -5.01 -21.08 11.18
CA ALA A 157 -4.23 -21.36 9.97
C ALA A 157 -3.66 -22.78 9.99
N LYS A 158 -3.19 -23.26 11.16
CA LYS A 158 -2.64 -24.61 11.32
C LYS A 158 -3.70 -25.69 11.12
N GLU A 159 -4.91 -25.49 11.64
CA GLU A 159 -6.03 -26.41 11.43
C GLU A 159 -6.37 -26.60 9.94
N LEU A 160 -6.24 -25.55 9.13
CA LEU A 160 -6.44 -25.61 7.68
C LEU A 160 -5.24 -26.19 6.93
N ALA A 161 -4.02 -25.79 7.31
CA ALA A 161 -2.80 -26.18 6.60
C ALA A 161 -2.38 -27.63 6.86
N TYR A 162 -2.61 -28.15 8.08
CA TYR A 162 -2.13 -29.47 8.47
C TYR A 162 -2.77 -30.61 7.66
N PRO A 163 -4.10 -30.67 7.47
CA PRO A 163 -4.73 -31.70 6.63
C PRO A 163 -4.25 -31.64 5.17
N VAL A 164 -4.13 -30.44 4.61
CA VAL A 164 -3.62 -30.25 3.23
C VAL A 164 -2.20 -30.78 3.11
N CYS A 165 -1.32 -30.49 4.08
CA CYS A 165 0.05 -31.01 4.10
C CYS A 165 0.09 -32.54 4.20
N GLN A 166 -0.75 -33.12 5.07
CA GLN A 166 -0.88 -34.59 5.21
C GLN A 166 -1.31 -35.27 3.91
N GLU A 167 -2.29 -34.71 3.20
CA GLU A 167 -2.72 -35.21 1.90
C GLU A 167 -1.61 -35.10 0.85
N VAL A 168 -0.90 -33.97 0.81
CA VAL A 168 0.27 -33.81 -0.07
C VAL A 168 1.35 -34.86 0.23
N MET A 169 1.65 -35.12 1.52
CA MET A 169 2.64 -36.12 1.92
C MET A 169 2.26 -37.53 1.45
N LYS A 170 0.97 -37.89 1.53
CA LYS A 170 0.45 -39.17 1.00
C LYS A 170 0.56 -39.26 -0.52
N LEU A 171 0.16 -38.19 -1.23
CA LEU A 171 0.23 -38.15 -2.70
C LEU A 171 1.66 -38.25 -3.24
N VAL A 172 2.62 -37.68 -2.52
CA VAL A 172 4.05 -37.70 -2.88
C VAL A 172 4.73 -39.00 -2.43
N GLY A 173 4.11 -39.78 -1.52
CA GLY A 173 4.61 -41.07 -1.05
C GLY A 173 5.56 -41.00 0.15
N PHE A 174 5.47 -39.93 0.96
CA PHE A 174 6.19 -39.85 2.24
C PHE A 174 5.44 -40.56 3.39
N LEU A 175 4.14 -40.81 3.21
CA LEU A 175 3.24 -41.50 4.13
C LEU A 175 2.43 -42.56 3.39
#